data_AF-A0A8H4XRY0-F1
#
_entry.id   AF-A0A8H4XRY0-F1
#
_cell.length_a   1.000
_cell.length_b   1.000
_cell.length_c   1.000
_cell.angle_alpha   90.00
_cell.angle_beta   90.00
_cell.angle_gamma   90.00
#
_symmetry.space_group_name_H-M   'P 1'
#
loop_
_entity.id
_entity.type
_entity.pdbx_description
1 polymer ?
#
loop_
_entity_poly.entity_id
_entity_poly.type
_entity_poly.pdbx_seq_one_letter_code
_entity_poly.pdbx_strand_id
1 'polypeptide(L)'
;MAIKKSTKKFQQRKLGDVLERRKDFAKIKQRHQVNDKRKARNVERREKAEAEKVVDPEEQAKEQAFAEMNVDDFFAGAFDIADPKNGKGKKAQKKDVTPKIGKRKRVDESAKDVESEAESAEEEAASDSEEQSDAS
;
A
#
# COMPACT_ATOMS: atom_id res chain seq x y z
N MET A 1 8.50 -41.61 29.96
CA MET A 1 8.75 -40.31 30.62
C MET A 1 7.45 -39.79 31.21
N ALA A 2 7.42 -39.46 32.50
CA ALA A 2 6.21 -38.94 33.14
C ALA A 2 5.95 -37.48 32.70
N ILE A 3 4.76 -37.20 32.16
CA ILE A 3 4.37 -35.84 31.78
C ILE A 3 4.10 -35.04 33.05
N LYS A 4 4.85 -33.96 33.25
CA LYS A 4 4.69 -33.07 34.40
C LYS A 4 3.29 -32.43 34.35
N LYS A 5 2.69 -32.23 35.53
CA LYS A 5 1.36 -31.58 35.67
C LYS A 5 1.32 -30.22 34.96
N SER A 6 2.42 -29.47 34.99
CA SER A 6 2.59 -28.20 34.28
C SER A 6 2.43 -28.35 32.76
N THR A 7 3.04 -29.37 32.17
CA THR A 7 2.93 -29.68 30.74
C THR A 7 1.49 -30.06 30.37
N LYS A 8 0.80 -30.85 31.20
CA LYS A 8 -0.63 -31.18 31.00
C LYS A 8 -1.52 -29.94 31.04
N LYS A 9 -1.26 -29.00 31.97
CA LYS A 9 -2.00 -27.72 32.07
C LYS A 9 -1.70 -26.79 30.88
N PHE A 10 -0.46 -26.75 30.41
CA PHE A 10 -0.08 -25.99 29.23
C PHE A 10 -0.75 -26.53 27.96
N GLN A 11 -0.74 -27.86 27.77
CA GLN A 11 -1.42 -28.53 26.66
C GLN A 11 -2.91 -28.19 26.62
N GLN A 12 -3.58 -28.20 27.77
CA GLN A 12 -5.01 -27.92 27.85
C GLN A 12 -5.36 -26.43 27.64
N ARG A 13 -4.54 -25.50 28.13
CA ARG A 13 -4.91 -24.06 28.20
C ARG A 13 -4.21 -23.16 27.19
N LYS A 14 -2.96 -23.47 26.81
CA LYS A 14 -2.09 -22.54 26.06
C LYS A 14 -1.61 -23.09 24.72
N LEU A 15 -1.63 -24.40 24.51
CA LEU A 15 -1.07 -25.00 23.30
C LEU A 15 -1.80 -24.54 22.02
N GLY A 16 -3.14 -24.46 22.05
CA GLY A 16 -3.94 -23.95 20.94
C GLY A 16 -3.51 -22.52 20.56
N ASP A 17 -3.63 -21.59 21.51
CA ASP A 17 -3.26 -20.18 21.34
C ASP A 17 -1.83 -19.99 20.83
N VAL A 18 -0.87 -20.75 21.37
CA VAL A 18 0.54 -20.65 20.95
C VAL A 18 0.72 -21.12 19.51
N LEU A 19 0.04 -22.20 19.11
CA LEU A 19 0.08 -22.68 17.73
C LEU A 19 -0.57 -21.69 16.76
N GLU A 20 -1.66 -21.06 17.15
CA GLU A 20 -2.33 -20.02 16.36
C GLU A 20 -1.43 -18.81 16.16
N ARG A 21 -0.88 -18.26 17.25
CA ARG A 21 0.09 -17.15 17.17
C ARG A 21 1.28 -17.50 16.28
N ARG A 22 1.83 -18.71 16.41
CA ARG A 22 2.94 -19.17 15.57
C ARG A 22 2.58 -19.20 14.10
N LYS A 23 1.37 -19.66 13.76
CA LYS A 23 0.86 -19.68 12.38
C LYS A 23 0.65 -18.26 11.85
N ASP A 24 0.16 -17.34 12.66
CA ASP A 24 -0.08 -15.97 12.23
C ASP A 24 1.21 -15.21 11.97
N PHE A 25 2.24 -15.38 12.81
CA PHE A 25 3.58 -14.85 12.51
C PHE A 25 4.15 -15.43 11.21
N ALA A 26 3.94 -16.73 10.94
CA ALA A 26 4.38 -17.34 9.69
C ALA A 26 3.65 -16.75 8.47
N LYS A 27 2.32 -16.56 8.55
CA LYS A 27 1.53 -15.91 7.50
C LYS A 27 1.97 -14.46 7.26
N ILE A 28 2.25 -13.70 8.33
CA ILE A 28 2.74 -12.33 8.24
C ILE A 28 4.07 -12.29 7.49
N LYS A 29 5.05 -13.14 7.87
CA LYS A 29 6.33 -13.25 7.16
C LYS A 29 6.13 -13.63 5.69
N GLN A 30 5.25 -14.58 5.40
CA GLN A 30 4.92 -14.97 4.03
C GLN A 30 4.35 -13.80 3.22
N ARG A 31 3.44 -13.01 3.81
CA ARG A 31 2.86 -11.81 3.17
C ARG A 31 3.92 -10.76 2.86
N HIS A 32 4.82 -10.47 3.81
CA HIS A 32 5.92 -9.54 3.58
C HIS A 32 6.82 -10.03 2.45
N GLN A 33 7.27 -11.28 2.49
CA GLN A 33 8.09 -11.85 1.42
C GLN A 33 7.43 -11.79 0.04
N VAL A 34 6.14 -12.10 -0.06
CA VAL A 34 5.39 -11.98 -1.33
C VAL A 34 5.30 -10.53 -1.79
N ASN A 35 5.02 -9.60 -0.86
CA ASN A 35 4.94 -8.18 -1.18
C ASN A 35 6.30 -7.62 -1.63
N ASP A 36 7.38 -7.99 -0.97
CA ASP A 36 8.73 -7.54 -1.30
C ASP A 36 9.16 -8.10 -2.66
N LYS A 37 8.87 -9.37 -2.95
CA LYS A 37 9.07 -9.97 -4.28
C LYS A 37 8.23 -9.26 -5.36
N ARG A 38 6.98 -8.91 -5.06
CA ARG A 38 6.10 -8.19 -5.99
C ARG A 38 6.62 -6.78 -6.26
N LYS A 39 7.10 -6.08 -5.23
CA LYS A 39 7.73 -4.75 -5.37
C LYS A 39 8.98 -4.84 -6.23
N ALA A 40 9.88 -5.78 -5.95
CA ALA A 40 11.10 -5.99 -6.75
C ALA A 40 10.76 -6.26 -8.23
N ARG A 41 9.85 -7.20 -8.51
CA ARG A 41 9.40 -7.49 -9.88
C ARG A 41 8.74 -6.29 -10.56
N ASN A 42 7.97 -5.48 -9.83
CA ASN A 42 7.36 -4.27 -10.37
C ASN A 42 8.41 -3.21 -10.72
N VAL A 43 9.44 -3.05 -9.89
CA VAL A 43 10.57 -2.15 -10.17
C VAL A 43 11.31 -2.62 -11.42
N GLU A 44 11.71 -3.89 -11.49
CA GLU A 44 12.35 -4.44 -12.70
C GLU A 44 11.48 -4.28 -13.95
N ARG A 45 10.16 -4.49 -13.84
CA ARG A 45 9.24 -4.30 -14.96
C ARG A 45 9.16 -2.83 -15.37
N ARG A 46 9.16 -1.92 -14.41
CA ARG A 46 9.13 -0.48 -14.68
C ARG A 46 10.44 0.00 -15.30
N GLU A 47 11.58 -0.43 -14.77
CA GLU A 47 12.89 -0.15 -15.35
C GLU A 47 13.02 -0.73 -16.77
N LYS A 48 12.52 -1.94 -17.00
CA LYS A 48 12.43 -2.51 -18.35
C LYS A 48 11.51 -1.68 -19.24
N ALA A 49 10.34 -1.25 -18.80
CA ALA A 49 9.45 -0.41 -19.60
C ALA A 49 10.02 1.00 -19.85
N GLU A 50 10.80 1.56 -18.91
CA GLU A 50 11.47 2.85 -19.09
C GLU A 50 12.71 2.74 -20.01
N ALA A 51 13.45 1.63 -19.95
CA ALA A 51 14.57 1.33 -20.85
C ALA A 51 14.09 0.89 -22.24
N GLU A 52 12.99 0.15 -22.28
CA GLU A 52 12.23 -0.26 -23.46
C GLU A 52 11.12 0.77 -23.72
N LYS A 53 11.48 2.06 -23.69
CA LYS A 53 10.77 3.15 -24.41
C LYS A 53 10.72 2.90 -25.94
N VAL A 54 10.65 1.65 -26.36
CA VAL A 54 9.91 1.20 -27.52
C VAL A 54 8.46 1.50 -27.18
N VAL A 55 8.08 2.74 -27.46
CA VAL A 55 6.68 3.11 -27.51
C VAL A 55 6.05 2.12 -28.48
N ASP A 56 5.11 1.32 -28.00
CA ASP A 56 4.36 0.46 -28.89
C ASP A 56 3.81 1.37 -30.00
N PRO A 57 4.08 1.09 -31.29
CA PRO A 57 3.72 2.00 -32.38
C PRO A 57 2.20 2.25 -32.40
N GLU A 58 1.42 1.31 -31.87
CA GLU A 58 -0.03 1.47 -31.67
C GLU A 58 -0.39 2.44 -30.54
N GLU A 59 0.40 2.52 -29.47
CA GLU A 59 0.19 3.51 -28.40
C GLU A 59 0.59 4.90 -28.89
N GLN A 60 1.69 4.99 -29.63
CA GLN A 60 2.15 6.22 -30.28
C GLN A 60 1.14 6.76 -31.30
N ALA A 61 0.57 5.89 -32.12
CA ALA A 61 -0.48 6.26 -33.08
C ALA A 61 -1.76 6.72 -32.39
N LYS A 62 -2.11 6.14 -31.24
CA LYS A 62 -3.25 6.60 -30.42
C LYS A 62 -2.96 7.96 -29.80
N GLU A 63 -1.78 8.16 -29.22
CA GLU A 63 -1.37 9.45 -28.66
C GLU A 63 -1.35 10.57 -29.72
N GLN A 64 -0.86 10.26 -30.93
CA GLN A 64 -0.92 11.19 -32.06
C GLN A 64 -2.36 11.48 -32.50
N ALA A 65 -3.22 10.45 -32.61
CA ALA A 65 -4.63 10.65 -32.93
C ALA A 65 -5.38 11.48 -31.86
N PHE A 66 -5.02 11.34 -30.58
CA PHE A 66 -5.56 12.21 -29.52
C PHE A 66 -5.05 13.64 -29.61
N ALA A 67 -3.79 13.84 -29.99
CA ALA A 67 -3.19 15.17 -30.13
C ALA A 67 -3.71 15.93 -31.36
N GLU A 68 -4.09 15.21 -32.42
CA GLU A 68 -4.62 15.79 -33.66
C GLU A 68 -6.11 16.15 -33.60
N MET A 69 -6.87 15.62 -32.63
CA MET A 69 -8.29 15.94 -32.47
C MET A 69 -8.50 17.30 -31.79
N ASN A 70 -9.37 18.13 -32.36
CA ASN A 70 -9.78 19.38 -31.74
C ASN A 70 -10.66 19.12 -30.50
N VAL A 71 -10.63 20.05 -29.54
CA VAL A 71 -11.45 19.99 -28.33
C VAL A 71 -12.94 19.87 -28.67
N ASP A 72 -13.39 20.57 -29.71
CA ASP A 72 -14.78 20.49 -30.17
C ASP A 72 -15.14 19.11 -30.73
N ASP A 73 -14.22 18.39 -31.39
CA ASP A 73 -14.45 17.01 -31.85
C ASP A 73 -14.53 16.01 -30.68
N PHE A 74 -13.77 16.27 -29.59
CA PHE A 74 -13.84 15.47 -28.38
C PHE A 74 -15.19 15.59 -27.65
N PHE A 75 -15.81 16.79 -27.67
CA PHE A 75 -17.13 17.01 -27.07
C PHE A 75 -18.30 16.76 -28.02
N ALA A 76 -18.10 16.91 -29.34
CA ALA A 76 -19.07 16.55 -30.36
C ALA A 76 -19.23 15.03 -30.47
N GLY A 77 -18.14 14.28 -30.28
CA GLY A 77 -18.15 12.85 -30.04
C GLY A 77 -18.70 12.53 -28.65
N ALA A 78 -20.02 12.68 -28.45
CA ALA A 78 -20.68 12.20 -27.24
C ALA A 78 -20.20 10.77 -26.94
N PHE A 79 -19.51 10.59 -25.80
CA PHE A 79 -18.94 9.32 -25.36
C PHE A 79 -19.95 8.21 -25.65
N ASP A 80 -19.59 7.20 -26.46
CA ASP A 80 -20.45 6.07 -26.76
C ASP A 80 -20.60 5.24 -25.47
N ILE A 81 -21.51 5.69 -24.61
CA ILE A 81 -21.94 4.97 -23.43
C ILE A 81 -22.71 3.81 -23.99
N ALA A 82 -22.05 2.65 -24.11
CA ALA A 82 -22.64 1.43 -24.63
C ALA A 82 -24.05 1.24 -24.06
N ASP A 83 -25.03 1.59 -24.88
CA ASP A 83 -26.43 1.56 -24.52
C ASP A 83 -26.75 0.07 -24.33
N PRO A 84 -27.24 -0.39 -23.17
CA PRO A 84 -27.36 -1.81 -22.87
C PRO A 84 -28.30 -2.56 -23.83
N LYS A 85 -28.95 -1.84 -24.74
CA LYS A 85 -29.92 -2.37 -25.71
C LYS A 85 -29.33 -2.65 -27.10
N ASN A 86 -28.19 -2.05 -27.49
CA ASN A 86 -27.69 -2.13 -28.88
C ASN A 86 -26.31 -2.78 -29.06
N GLY A 87 -25.75 -3.43 -28.04
CA GLY A 87 -24.48 -4.15 -28.15
C GLY A 87 -24.63 -5.59 -28.68
N LYS A 88 -24.49 -5.82 -29.99
CA LYS A 88 -24.04 -7.12 -30.53
C LYS A 88 -22.54 -7.29 -30.27
N GLY A 89 -22.15 -7.30 -29.00
CA GLY A 89 -20.78 -7.48 -28.54
C GLY A 89 -20.81 -8.29 -27.24
N LYS A 90 -19.97 -9.32 -27.17
CA LYS A 90 -20.00 -10.43 -26.20
C LYS A 90 -20.30 -9.97 -24.75
N LYS A 91 -21.41 -10.47 -24.21
CA LYS A 91 -21.92 -10.21 -22.85
C LYS A 91 -20.91 -10.62 -21.77
N ALA A 92 -20.14 -9.67 -21.24
CA ALA A 92 -19.61 -9.79 -19.90
C ALA A 92 -20.73 -9.38 -18.92
N GLN A 93 -21.19 -10.32 -18.12
CA GLN A 93 -22.21 -10.13 -17.09
C GLN A 93 -21.77 -9.04 -16.11
N LYS A 94 -22.33 -7.83 -16.25
CA LYS A 94 -22.17 -6.74 -15.27
C LYS A 94 -23.02 -7.12 -14.05
N LYS A 95 -22.38 -7.43 -12.93
CA LYS A 95 -23.08 -7.45 -11.63
C LYS A 95 -23.44 -6.00 -11.30
N ASP A 96 -24.71 -5.75 -10.99
CA ASP A 96 -25.22 -4.45 -10.56
C ASP A 96 -24.50 -4.02 -9.27
N VAL A 97 -23.40 -3.29 -9.43
CA VAL A 97 -22.72 -2.61 -8.32
C VAL A 97 -23.25 -1.20 -8.30
N THR A 98 -24.08 -0.89 -7.30
CA THR A 98 -24.55 0.47 -7.02
C THR A 98 -23.35 1.42 -6.93
N PRO A 99 -23.32 2.54 -7.67
CA PRO A 99 -22.20 3.47 -7.60
C PRO A 99 -22.15 4.08 -6.19
N LYS A 100 -21.18 3.66 -5.38
CA LYS A 100 -20.90 4.24 -4.06
C LYS A 100 -20.18 5.58 -4.24
N ILE A 101 -20.83 6.54 -4.89
CA ILE A 101 -20.48 7.96 -4.83
C ILE A 101 -20.94 8.48 -3.45
N GLY A 102 -20.13 8.22 -2.43
CA GLY A 102 -20.27 8.86 -1.12
C GLY A 102 -19.55 10.20 -1.16
N LYS A 103 -20.21 11.26 -0.68
CA LYS A 103 -19.64 12.61 -0.48
C LYS A 103 -18.35 12.51 0.35
N ARG A 104 -17.19 12.46 -0.28
CA ARG A 104 -15.90 12.53 0.44
C ARG A 104 -15.67 14.01 0.78
N LYS A 105 -15.55 14.33 2.06
CA LYS A 105 -14.98 15.62 2.47
C LYS A 105 -13.51 15.63 2.03
N ARG A 106 -13.15 16.59 1.19
CA ARG A 106 -11.76 16.99 0.96
C ARG A 106 -11.30 17.68 2.25
N VAL A 107 -10.20 17.22 2.84
CA VAL A 107 -9.52 17.97 3.90
C VAL A 107 -8.64 18.98 3.17
N ASP A 108 -8.80 20.28 3.47
CA ASP A 108 -7.96 21.34 2.94
C ASP A 108 -6.52 21.15 3.42
N GLU A 109 -5.59 21.05 2.47
CA GLU A 109 -4.14 21.11 2.69
C GLU A 109 -3.67 22.57 2.82
N SER A 110 -4.23 23.31 3.79
CA SER A 110 -3.80 24.67 4.11
C SER A 110 -3.55 24.84 5.62
N ALA A 111 -2.75 23.94 6.18
CA ALA A 111 -2.21 24.04 7.54
C ALA A 111 -0.82 23.36 7.64
N LYS A 112 0.09 23.82 6.78
CA LYS A 112 1.55 23.85 7.00
C LYS A 112 1.94 25.19 6.38
N ASP A 113 2.29 26.19 7.15
CA ASP A 113 3.62 26.33 7.75
C ASP A 113 3.62 27.55 8.71
N VAL A 114 4.68 27.69 9.52
CA VAL A 114 4.98 28.74 10.51
C VAL A 114 4.51 28.47 11.94
N GLU A 115 5.24 27.61 12.66
CA GLU A 115 5.80 27.97 13.98
C GLU A 115 6.92 26.98 14.34
N SER A 116 8.13 27.31 13.89
CA SER A 116 9.39 26.76 14.42
C SER A 116 10.11 27.86 15.19
N GLU A 117 10.56 27.52 16.40
CA GLU A 117 11.50 28.23 17.28
C GLU A 117 10.95 29.40 18.12
N ALA A 118 10.69 29.12 19.42
CA ALA A 118 11.30 29.82 20.55
C ALA A 118 10.91 29.22 21.92
N GLU A 119 11.93 29.06 22.78
CA GLU A 119 11.92 29.05 24.26
C GLU A 119 11.62 27.82 25.13
N SER A 120 12.51 27.69 26.13
CA SER A 120 12.38 27.10 27.48
C SER A 120 12.68 25.60 27.64
N ALA A 121 13.66 25.14 28.43
CA ALA A 121 14.55 25.81 29.36
C ALA A 121 15.76 24.89 29.63
N GLU A 122 16.92 25.55 29.74
CA GLU A 122 18.16 25.07 30.35
C GLU A 122 17.98 24.93 31.88
N GLU A 123 18.88 24.16 32.49
CA GLU A 123 19.06 23.89 33.94
C GLU A 123 18.16 22.85 34.61
N GLU A 124 18.76 21.71 34.95
CA GLU A 124 18.98 21.31 36.35
C GLU A 124 20.19 20.36 36.38
N ALA A 125 21.28 20.87 36.95
CA ALA A 125 22.50 20.16 37.25
C ALA A 125 22.43 19.62 38.69
N ALA A 126 22.69 18.33 38.91
CA ALA A 126 23.30 17.84 40.17
C ALA A 126 23.59 16.33 40.15
N SER A 127 24.86 15.99 40.45
CA SER A 127 25.32 14.79 41.16
C SER A 127 25.15 13.42 40.47
N ASP A 128 26.09 12.48 40.52
CA ASP A 128 27.27 12.31 41.35
C ASP A 128 28.20 11.23 40.73
N SER A 129 29.44 11.32 41.17
CA SER A 129 30.67 10.54 40.97
C SER A 129 30.63 9.01 40.73
N GLU A 130 31.83 8.52 40.37
CA GLU A 130 32.38 7.16 40.47
C GLU A 130 32.51 6.34 39.17
N GLU A 131 33.38 6.85 38.30
CA GLU A 131 34.23 6.06 37.41
C GLU A 131 35.27 5.32 38.27
N GLN A 132 34.97 4.09 38.70
CA GLN A 132 35.94 3.27 39.45
C GLN A 132 36.96 2.61 38.52
N SER A 133 38.18 3.09 38.68
CA SER A 133 39.44 2.50 38.24
C SER A 133 39.68 1.10 38.80
N ASP A 134 40.32 0.25 37.97
CA ASP A 134 41.41 -0.68 38.27
C ASP A 134 41.50 -1.32 39.68
N ALA A 135 41.30 -2.65 39.77
CA ALA A 135 42.03 -3.55 40.69
C ALA A 135 41.71 -5.06 40.46
N SER A 136 42.81 -5.83 40.32
CA SER A 136 42.99 -7.31 40.44
C SER A 136 42.88 -8.18 39.19
#